data_AF-A0A3D6DTC0-F1
#
_entry.id   AF-A0A3D6DTC0-F1
#
_cell.length_a   1.000
_cell.length_b   1.000
_cell.length_c   1.000
_cell.angle_alpha   90.00
_cell.angle_beta   90.00
_cell.angle_gamma   90.00
#
_symmetry.space_group_name_H-M   'P 1'
#
loop_
_entity.id
_entity.type
_entity.pdbx_description
1 polymer ?
#
loop_
_entity_poly.entity_id
_entity_poly.type
_entity_poly.pdbx_seq_one_letter_code
_entity_poly.pdbx_strand_id
1 'polypeptide(L)' 'MKKQLTEGQFHEAVKGLKVGEQTLEIARGVLVEGRQQAEFVALLGLSRGAVSQAVD' A
#
# COMPACT_ATOMS: atom_id res chain seq x y z
N MET A 1 8.54 13.04 -5.76
CA MET A 1 7.78 13.27 -4.51
C MET A 1 7.22 11.94 -4.06
N LYS A 2 7.43 11.52 -2.79
CA LYS A 2 6.67 10.37 -2.26
C LYS A 2 5.22 10.81 -2.09
N LYS A 3 4.26 10.13 -2.71
CA LYS A 3 2.83 10.35 -2.45
C LYS A 3 2.60 9.92 -1.00
N GLN A 4 2.35 10.87 -0.11
CA GLN A 4 1.96 10.59 1.28
C GLN A 4 0.52 11.03 1.48
N LEU A 5 -0.33 10.10 1.89
CA LEU A 5 -1.71 10.33 2.29
C LEU A 5 -1.77 10.40 3.81
N THR A 6 -2.68 11.20 4.34
CA THR A 6 -3.09 11.06 5.74
C THR A 6 -3.95 9.80 5.92
N GLU A 7 -4.08 9.31 7.16
CA GLU A 7 -4.98 8.18 7.47
C GLU A 7 -6.42 8.43 6.96
N GLY A 8 -6.94 9.65 7.12
CA GLY A 8 -8.27 10.00 6.64
C GLY A 8 -8.39 9.98 5.12
N GLN A 9 -7.37 10.47 4.41
CA GLN A 9 -7.33 10.41 2.94
C GLN A 9 -7.23 8.97 2.44
N PHE A 10 -6.43 8.13 3.11
CA PHE A 10 -6.33 6.72 2.79
C PHE A 10 -7.65 5.99 3.01
N HIS A 11 -8.31 6.21 4.16
CA HIS A 11 -9.59 5.60 4.47
C HIS A 11 -10.66 5.94 3.42
N GLU A 12 -10.78 7.22 3.04
CA GLU A 12 -11.74 7.62 2.00
C GLU A 12 -11.36 7.07 0.61
N ALA A 13 -10.06 6.95 0.29
CA ALA A 13 -9.61 6.39 -0.98
C ALA A 13 -9.93 4.89 -1.12
N VAL A 14 -9.88 4.13 -0.03
CA VAL A 14 -10.15 2.67 -0.04
C VAL A 14 -11.60 2.31 0.24
N LYS A 15 -12.43 3.29 0.61
CA LYS A 15 -13.83 3.11 0.94
C LYS A 15 -14.60 2.54 -0.26
N GLY A 16 -15.17 1.35 -0.08
CA GLY A 16 -15.94 0.67 -1.12
C GLY A 16 -15.10 -0.04 -2.19
N LEU A 17 -13.76 0.00 -2.10
CA LEU A 17 -12.90 -0.83 -2.94
C LEU A 17 -12.99 -2.29 -2.50
N LYS A 18 -13.19 -3.19 -3.46
CA LYS A 18 -13.09 -4.65 -3.23
C LYS A 18 -11.64 -5.10 -3.40
N VAL A 19 -10.80 -4.74 -2.43
CA VAL A 19 -9.40 -5.14 -2.37
C VAL A 19 -9.17 -6.04 -1.16
N GLY A 20 -8.20 -6.96 -1.27
CA GLY A 20 -7.86 -7.85 -0.17
C GLY A 20 -7.13 -7.11 0.97
N GLU A 21 -7.18 -7.68 2.17
CA GLU A 21 -6.52 -7.12 3.36
C GLU A 21 -5.02 -6.92 3.15
N GLN A 22 -4.34 -7.86 2.49
CA GLN A 22 -2.92 -7.75 2.18
C GLN A 22 -2.61 -6.54 1.28
N THR A 23 -3.46 -6.25 0.29
CA THR A 23 -3.32 -5.07 -0.56
C THR A 23 -3.51 -3.78 0.24
N LEU A 24 -4.49 -3.76 1.15
CA LEU A 24 -4.72 -2.62 2.04
C LEU A 24 -3.53 -2.38 2.98
N GLU A 25 -2.92 -3.44 3.52
CA GLU A 25 -1.76 -3.35 4.39
C GLU A 25 -0.54 -2.77 3.67
N ILE A 26 -0.23 -3.27 2.46
CA ILE A 26 0.85 -2.74 1.62
C ILE A 26 0.58 -1.26 1.29
N ALA A 27 -0.64 -0.95 0.83
CA ALA A 27 -1.01 0.40 0.43
C ALA A 27 -0.91 1.38 1.60
N ARG A 28 -1.39 1.00 2.80
CA ARG A 28 -1.28 1.82 4.01
C ARG A 28 0.18 2.03 4.40
N GLY A 29 0.97 0.97 4.43
CA GLY A 29 2.38 1.06 4.82
C GLY A 29 3.21 1.95 3.88
N VAL A 30 2.93 1.91 2.57
CA VAL A 30 3.66 2.73 1.59
C VAL A 30 3.12 4.17 1.56
N LEU A 31 1.79 4.34 1.47
CA LEU A 31 1.17 5.64 1.19
C LEU A 31 0.94 6.46 2.48
N VAL A 32 0.77 5.83 3.64
CA VAL A 32 0.53 6.54 4.91
C VAL A 32 1.78 6.53 5.78
N GLU A 33 2.37 5.36 6.01
CA GLU A 33 3.54 5.22 6.90
C GLU A 33 4.86 5.59 6.20
N GLY A 34 4.86 5.73 4.87
CA GLY A 34 6.03 6.12 4.08
C GLY A 34 7.11 5.05 3.95
N ARG A 35 6.78 3.79 4.31
CA ARG A 35 7.66 2.62 4.21
C ARG A 35 8.01 2.30 2.76
N GLN A 36 9.14 1.64 2.54
CA GLN A 36 9.58 1.32 1.20
C GLN A 36 8.85 0.07 0.68
N GLN A 37 8.42 0.08 -0.58
CA GLN A 37 7.84 -1.11 -1.24
C GLN A 37 8.76 -2.34 -1.14
N ALA A 38 10.08 -2.14 -1.17
CA ALA A 38 11.08 -3.20 -1.03
C ALA A 38 10.98 -3.96 0.31
N GLU A 39 10.51 -3.31 1.37
CA GLU A 39 10.27 -3.99 2.66
C GLU A 39 9.15 -5.04 2.52
N PHE A 40 8.07 -4.72 1.80
CA PHE A 40 6.94 -5.63 1.60
C PHE A 40 7.27 -6.79 0.66
N VAL A 41 8.17 -6.57 -0.32
CA VAL A 41 8.72 -7.66 -1.15
C VAL A 41 9.39 -8.71 -0.28
N ALA A 42 10.25 -8.28 0.66
CA ALA A 42 10.97 -9.19 1.55
C ALA A 42 10.05 -9.83 2.61
N LEU A 43 9.16 -9.04 3.22
CA LEU A 43 8.29 -9.51 4.31
C LEU A 43 7.22 -10.49 3.83
N LEU A 44 6.66 -10.27 2.64
CA LEU A 44 5.52 -11.04 2.13
C LEU A 44 5.93 -12.05 1.05
N GLY A 45 7.21 -12.11 0.68
CA GLY A 45 7.69 -12.99 -0.40
C GLY A 45 7.09 -12.70 -1.77
N LEU A 46 6.63 -11.46 -2.00
CA LEU A 46 5.96 -11.04 -3.22
C LEU A 46 6.94 -10.55 -4.27
N SER A 47 6.52 -10.55 -5.54
CA SER A 47 7.28 -9.86 -6.59
C SER A 47 7.18 -8.34 -6.44
N ARG A 48 8.19 -7.61 -6.93
CA ARG A 48 8.16 -6.14 -7.03
C ARG A 48 6.92 -5.64 -7.78
N GLY A 49 6.50 -6.35 -8.83
CA GLY A 49 5.32 -6.00 -9.61
C GLY A 49 4.03 -6.14 -8.81
N ALA A 50 3.89 -7.20 -8.00
CA ALA A 50 2.72 -7.39 -7.14
C ALA A 50 2.61 -6.30 -6.07
N VAL A 51 3.74 -5.88 -5.49
CA VAL A 51 3.77 -4.75 -4.52
C VAL A 51 3.46 -3.42 -5.21
N SER A 52 3.98 -3.18 -6.43
CA SER A 52 3.67 -1.96 -7.21
C SER A 52 2.19 -1.87 -7.54
N GLN A 53 1.55 -2.97 -7.94
CA GLN A 53 0.11 -3.00 -8.24
C GLN A 53 -0.77 -2.71 -7.02
N ALA A 54 -0.27 -2.96 -5.80
CA ALA A 54 -1.00 -2.61 -4.59
C ALA A 54 -1.00 -1.09 -4.30
N VAL A 55 -0.18 -0.31 -4.99
CA VAL A 55 0.04 1.13 -4.72
C VAL A 55 -0.09 2.04 -5.94
N ASP A 56 -0.32 1.49 -7.14
CA ASP A 56 -0.62 2.22 -8.38
C ASP A 56 -2.10 2.64 -8.46
#